data_AF-A0A659ULQ0-F1
#
_entry.id   AF-A0A659ULQ0-F1
#
_cell.length_a   1.000
_cell.length_b   1.000
_cell.length_c   1.000
_cell.angle_alpha   90.00
_cell.angle_beta   90.00
_cell.angle_gamma   90.00
#
_symmetry.space_group_name_H-M   'P 1'
#
loop_
_entity.id
_entity.type
_entity.pdbx_description
1 polymer ?
#
loop_
_entity_poly.entity_id
_entity_poly.type
_entity_poly.pdbx_seq_one_letter_code
_entity_poly.pdbx_strand_id
1 'polypeptide(L)' 'GAVIDGDPETVAEVKDVWTFARDTRSRDPNWKLVATEEED' A
#
# COMPACT_ATOMS: atom_id res chain seq x y z
N GLY A 1 25.71 2.70 -8.93
CA GLY A 1 24.60 3.59 -9.32
C GLY A 1 24.78 4.90 -8.58
N ALA A 2 24.53 6.02 -9.24
CA ALA A 2 24.47 7.33 -8.58
C ALA A 2 23.02 7.56 -8.12
N VAL A 3 22.84 8.11 -6.91
CA VAL A 3 21.54 8.57 -6.42
C VAL A 3 21.06 9.70 -7.33
N ILE A 4 19.83 9.60 -7.82
CA ILE A 4 19.25 10.58 -8.77
C ILE A 4 18.34 11.58 -8.03
N ASP A 5 17.77 11.20 -6.87
CA ASP A 5 17.04 12.08 -5.95
C ASP A 5 16.92 11.43 -4.54
N GLY A 6 16.72 12.25 -3.51
CA GLY A 6 16.57 11.84 -2.10
C GLY A 6 17.87 11.72 -1.30
N ASP A 7 17.76 11.81 0.03
CA ASP A 7 18.85 11.57 0.97
C ASP A 7 18.66 10.18 1.63
N PRO A 8 19.55 9.21 1.38
CA PRO A 8 19.45 7.86 1.96
C PRO A 8 19.60 7.81 3.48
N GLU A 9 20.09 8.88 4.11
CA GLU A 9 20.19 9.01 5.57
C GLU A 9 18.92 9.60 6.20
N THR A 10 18.04 10.21 5.40
CA THR A 10 16.78 10.79 5.86
C THR A 10 15.67 9.73 5.89
N VAL A 11 15.16 9.40 7.07
CA VAL A 11 14.00 8.52 7.24
C VAL A 11 12.72 9.36 7.13
N ALA A 12 11.92 9.14 6.09
CA ALA A 12 10.58 9.71 5.95
C ALA A 12 9.54 8.74 6.51
N GLU A 13 8.59 9.25 7.31
CA GLU A 13 7.39 8.51 7.69
C GLU A 13 6.42 8.55 6.50
N VAL A 14 6.03 7.37 6.01
CA VAL A 14 5.05 7.23 4.93
C VAL A 14 3.89 6.43 5.48
N LYS A 15 2.68 6.95 5.30
CA LYS A 15 1.44 6.30 5.72
C LYS A 15 0.61 5.95 4.49
N ASP A 16 0.32 4.66 4.37
CA ASP A 16 -0.47 4.11 3.28
C ASP A 16 -1.78 3.53 3.82
N VAL A 17 -2.85 3.74 3.06
CA VAL A 17 -4.17 3.18 3.29
C VAL A 17 -4.49 2.17 2.19
N TRP A 18 -4.70 0.91 2.57
CA TRP A 18 -5.06 -0.17 1.66
C TRP A 18 -6.47 -0.69 1.94
N THR A 19 -7.32 -0.72 0.90
CA THR A 19 -8.68 -1.24 1.00
C THR A 19 -8.79 -2.64 0.40
N PHE A 20 -9.29 -3.59 1.18
CA PHE A 20 -9.50 -4.98 0.75
C PHE A 20 -10.99 -5.33 0.68
N ALA A 21 -11.38 -6.12 -0.32
CA ALA A 21 -12.73 -6.63 -0.45
C ALA A 21 -12.78 -8.14 -0.75
N ARG A 22 -13.84 -8.80 -0.28
CA ARG A 22 -14.16 -10.19 -0.59
C ARG A 22 -15.66 -10.38 -0.72
N ASP A 23 -16.10 -11.23 -1.66
CA ASP A 23 -17.48 -11.73 -1.68
C ASP A 23 -17.70 -12.73 -0.54
N THR A 24 -18.56 -12.39 0.42
CA THR A 24 -18.85 -13.22 1.60
C THR A 24 -19.62 -14.49 1.30
N ARG A 25 -20.22 -14.59 0.10
CA ARG A 25 -20.90 -15.81 -0.38
C ARG A 25 -19.94 -16.74 -1.12
N SER A 26 -18.75 -16.26 -1.46
CA SER A 26 -17.73 -17.06 -2.13
C SER A 26 -17.16 -18.10 -1.17
N ARG A 27 -16.93 -19.31 -1.71
CA ARG A 27 -16.15 -20.36 -1.03
C ARG A 27 -14.65 -20.09 -1.06
N ASP A 28 -14.20 -19.22 -1.96
CA ASP A 28 -12.82 -18.75 -1.99
C ASP A 28 -12.65 -17.67 -0.91
N PRO A 29 -11.88 -17.94 0.16
CA PRO A 29 -11.75 -17.05 1.29
C PRO A 29 -10.80 -15.87 1.03
N ASN A 30 -10.23 -15.74 -0.18
CA ASN A 30 -9.24 -14.73 -0.48
C ASN A 30 -9.84 -13.31 -0.57
N TRP A 31 -9.13 -12.36 0.05
CA TRP A 31 -9.41 -10.93 -0.06
C TRP A 31 -8.58 -10.34 -1.21
N LYS A 32 -9.20 -9.44 -1.97
CA LYS A 32 -8.54 -8.72 -3.06
C LYS A 32 -8.26 -7.29 -2.63
N LEU A 33 -7.07 -6.80 -2.94
CA LEU A 33 -6.77 -5.37 -2.86
C LEU A 33 -7.62 -4.66 -3.93
N VAL A 34 -8.40 -3.66 -3.51
CA VAL A 34 -9.30 -2.93 -4.41
C VAL A 34 -9.03 -1.42 -4.46
N ALA A 35 -8.31 -0.87 -3.48
CA ALA A 35 -7.81 0.50 -3.54
C ALA A 35 -6.53 0.68 -2.71
N THR A 36 -5.71 1.65 -3.12
CA THR A 36 -4.52 2.13 -2.41
C THR A 36 -4.55 3.65 -2.42
N GLU A 37 -4.38 4.26 -1.25
CA GLU A 37 -4.40 5.71 -1.04
C GLU A 37 -3.26 6.08 -0.08
N GLU A 38 -2.72 7.28 -0.21
CA GLU A 38 -1.75 7.84 0.74
C GLU A 38 -2.53 8.66 1.78
N GLU A 39 -2.13 8.63 3.05
CA GLU A 39 -2.70 9.53 4.07
C GLU A 39 -2.01 10.90 3.94
N ASP A 40 -2.80 11.97 3.77
CA ASP A 40 -2.32 13.37 3.68
C ASP A 40 -1.50 13.81 4.93
#